data_AF-A0A0K0E6F2-F1
#
_entry.id   AF-A0A0K0E6F2-F1
#
_cell.length_a   1.000
_cell.length_b   1.000
_cell.length_c   1.000
_cell.angle_alpha   90.00
_cell.angle_beta   90.00
_cell.angle_gamma   90.00
#
_symmetry.space_group_name_H-M   'P 1'
#
loop_
_entity.id
_entity.type
_entity.pdbx_description
1 polymer ?
#
loop_
_entity_poly.entity_id
_entity_poly.type
_entity_poly.pdbx_seq_one_letter_code
_entity_poly.pdbx_strand_id
1 'polypeptide(L)'
;MYLLTTLTIIFTVTFFSLGYKVHCPTYLGKGCTVYMTPSEGVWDYFLNQLDQDILSLGFEIERDDDANDYAMVNKRIKDNVSAEKLRAFANLLGTIPQNEAVNIKVVRNTDNEPGDEYHFSRSSY
;
A
#
# COMPACT_ATOMS: atom_id res chain seq x y z
N MET A 1 -12.47 47.08 -27.88
CA MET A 1 -11.05 46.68 -27.95
C MET A 1 -10.84 45.59 -26.91
N TYR A 2 -10.59 44.37 -27.37
CA TYR A 2 -10.30 43.09 -26.69
C TYR A 2 -10.95 42.83 -25.32
N LEU A 3 -11.99 41.97 -25.35
CA LEU A 3 -12.60 41.35 -24.19
C LEU A 3 -11.54 40.63 -23.33
N LEU A 4 -11.67 40.87 -22.02
CA LEU A 4 -11.10 40.14 -20.90
C LEU A 4 -11.13 38.62 -21.14
N THR A 5 -9.99 38.05 -21.51
CA THR A 5 -9.76 36.60 -21.38
C THR A 5 -8.94 36.40 -20.12
N THR A 6 -9.63 36.39 -18.99
CA THR A 6 -9.07 35.99 -17.70
C THR A 6 -8.68 34.52 -17.79
N LEU A 7 -7.41 34.24 -18.04
CA LEU A 7 -6.88 32.89 -18.17
C LEU A 7 -6.72 32.28 -16.77
N THR A 8 -7.79 31.68 -16.24
CA THR A 8 -7.73 30.93 -14.98
C THR A 8 -7.04 29.59 -15.26
N ILE A 9 -5.72 29.52 -15.05
CA ILE A 9 -5.00 28.25 -15.09
C ILE A 9 -5.32 27.53 -13.78
N ILE A 10 -6.35 26.67 -13.81
CA ILE A 10 -6.60 25.71 -12.74
C ILE A 10 -5.54 24.63 -12.89
N PHE A 11 -4.44 24.77 -12.15
CA PHE A 11 -3.43 23.73 -12.07
C PHE A 11 -3.98 22.59 -11.20
N THR A 12 -4.80 21.72 -11.79
CA THR A 12 -5.15 20.45 -11.15
C THR A 12 -3.89 19.61 -11.15
N VAL A 13 -3.12 19.64 -10.06
CA VAL A 13 -2.10 18.63 -9.83
C VAL A 13 -2.86 17.32 -9.60
N THR A 14 -3.06 16.57 -10.67
CA THR A 14 -3.45 15.16 -10.56
C THR A 14 -2.23 14.45 -10.00
N PHE A 15 -2.16 14.34 -8.67
CA PHE A 15 -1.27 13.37 -8.05
C PHE A 15 -1.78 12.01 -8.52
N PHE A 16 -1.08 11.43 -9.50
CA PHE A 16 -1.30 10.05 -9.90
C PHE A 16 -0.79 9.20 -8.75
N SER A 17 -1.66 8.84 -7.81
CA SER A 17 -1.36 7.72 -6.91
C SER A 17 -1.41 6.44 -7.75
N LEU A 18 -0.39 5.60 -7.67
CA LEU A 18 -0.42 4.24 -8.22
C LEU A 18 -1.32 3.32 -7.39
N GLY A 19 -1.74 3.80 -6.21
CA GLY A 19 -2.60 3.06 -5.30
C GLY A 19 -1.93 1.80 -4.77
N TYR A 20 -2.76 0.85 -4.34
CA TYR A 20 -2.33 -0.49 -3.97
C TYR A 20 -3.07 -1.53 -4.81
N LYS A 21 -2.46 -2.70 -5.00
CA LYS A 21 -3.11 -3.82 -5.68
C LYS A 21 -3.44 -4.96 -4.74
N VAL A 22 -4.56 -5.62 -4.98
CA VAL A 22 -4.96 -6.83 -4.27
C VAL A 22 -5.03 -7.99 -5.26
N HIS A 23 -4.24 -9.03 -5.02
CA HIS A 23 -4.29 -10.26 -5.78
C HIS A 23 -4.74 -11.43 -4.92
N CYS A 24 -5.89 -12.00 -5.25
CA CYS A 24 -6.45 -13.19 -4.61
C CYS A 24 -6.44 -14.36 -5.61
N PRO A 25 -5.32 -15.09 -5.78
CA PRO A 25 -5.28 -16.24 -6.67
C PRO A 25 -6.26 -17.31 -6.22
N THR A 26 -7.05 -17.84 -7.15
CA THR A 26 -8.01 -18.93 -6.91
C THR A 26 -7.34 -20.28 -6.64
N TYR A 27 -6.03 -20.40 -6.90
CA TYR A 27 -5.28 -21.64 -6.71
C TYR A 27 -4.91 -21.87 -5.25
N LEU A 28 -5.34 -23.03 -4.76
CA LEU A 28 -5.12 -23.66 -3.45
C LEU A 28 -4.12 -22.95 -2.52
N GLY A 29 -4.67 -22.11 -1.62
CA GLY A 29 -4.05 -21.83 -0.33
C GLY A 29 -3.02 -20.70 -0.28
N LYS A 30 -2.84 -19.89 -1.34
CA LYS A 30 -1.91 -18.75 -1.28
C LYS A 30 -2.47 -17.51 -0.57
N GLY A 31 -3.78 -17.46 -0.31
CA GLY A 31 -4.43 -16.27 0.26
C GLY A 31 -4.30 -15.06 -0.66
N CYS A 32 -4.83 -13.93 -0.21
CA CYS A 32 -4.71 -12.65 -0.91
C CYS A 32 -3.40 -11.95 -0.54
N THR A 33 -2.78 -11.29 -1.52
CA THR A 33 -1.61 -10.42 -1.31
C THR A 33 -1.97 -8.98 -1.62
N VAL A 34 -1.67 -8.08 -0.69
CA VAL A 34 -1.71 -6.63 -0.89
C VAL A 34 -0.32 -6.17 -1.32
N TYR A 35 -0.23 -5.58 -2.51
CA TYR A 35 0.97 -4.93 -3.02
C TYR A 35 0.83 -3.42 -2.83
N MET A 36 1.79 -2.82 -2.13
CA MET A 36 1.81 -1.37 -1.89
C MET A 36 3.22 -0.82 -2.04
N THR A 37 3.32 0.48 -2.30
CA THR A 37 4.61 1.18 -2.38
C THR A 37 4.82 2.05 -1.13
N PRO A 38 6.08 2.29 -0.72
CA PRO A 38 6.36 3.13 0.44
C PRO A 38 6.00 4.60 0.24
N SER A 39 5.81 5.05 -1.01
CA SER A 39 5.44 6.41 -1.36
C SER A 39 3.94 6.71 -1.24
N GLU A 40 3.11 5.67 -1.05
CA GLU A 40 1.65 5.78 -1.02
C GLU A 40 1.14 5.83 0.42
N GLY A 41 0.12 6.64 0.69
CA GLY A 41 -0.41 6.82 2.05
C GLY A 41 -0.96 5.54 2.71
N VAL A 42 -1.25 4.51 1.91
CA VAL A 42 -1.64 3.18 2.39
C VAL A 42 -0.50 2.48 3.15
N TRP A 43 0.76 2.73 2.78
CA TRP A 43 1.93 2.21 3.49
C TRP A 43 2.05 2.83 4.87
N ASP A 44 1.96 4.15 4.97
CA ASP A 44 1.93 4.84 6.26
C ASP A 44 0.74 4.36 7.10
N TYR A 45 -0.41 4.14 6.47
CA TYR A 45 -1.59 3.64 7.17
C TYR A 45 -1.37 2.23 7.75
N PHE A 46 -0.70 1.35 7.00
CA PHE A 46 -0.28 0.04 7.48
C PHE A 46 0.68 0.14 8.68
N LEU A 47 1.73 0.95 8.57
CA LEU A 47 2.70 1.15 9.65
C LEU A 47 2.03 1.65 10.93
N ASN A 48 1.03 2.53 10.81
CA ASN A 48 0.25 3.03 11.94
C ASN A 48 -0.61 1.95 12.64
N GLN A 49 -0.78 0.77 12.05
CA GLN A 49 -1.46 -0.38 12.69
C GLN A 49 -0.48 -1.30 13.43
N LEU A 50 0.82 -1.06 13.34
CA LEU A 50 1.83 -1.88 13.99
C LEU A 50 2.15 -1.35 15.39
N ASP A 51 2.46 -2.27 16.29
CA ASP A 51 2.87 -1.90 17.64
C ASP A 51 4.31 -1.36 17.61
N GLN A 52 4.66 -0.55 18.61
CA GLN A 52 5.97 0.10 18.71
C GLN A 52 7.14 -0.88 18.74
N ASP A 53 6.97 -2.06 19.35
CA ASP A 53 7.98 -3.12 19.39
C ASP A 53 8.26 -3.71 18.00
N ILE A 54 7.21 -3.92 17.19
CA ILE A 54 7.34 -4.33 15.80
C ILE A 54 8.00 -3.22 15.00
N LEU A 55 7.50 -1.97 15.09
CA LEU A 55 8.06 -0.82 14.37
C LEU A 55 9.56 -0.61 14.67
N SER A 56 10.00 -0.90 15.90
CA SER A 56 11.40 -0.81 16.31
C SER A 56 12.34 -1.78 15.57
N LEU A 57 11.81 -2.79 14.86
CA LEU A 57 12.59 -3.65 13.97
C LEU A 57 13.06 -2.93 12.69
N GLY A 58 12.52 -1.74 12.43
CA GLY A 58 12.81 -0.91 11.27
C GLY A 58 12.04 -1.35 10.03
N PHE A 59 11.31 -0.43 9.41
CA PHE A 59 10.64 -0.63 8.11
C PHE A 59 11.02 0.48 7.11
N GLU A 60 12.18 1.09 7.32
CA GLU A 60 12.69 2.17 6.48
C GLU A 60 13.20 1.61 5.15
N ILE A 61 12.85 2.31 4.07
CA ILE A 61 13.37 2.10 2.72
C ILE A 61 14.02 3.42 2.34
N GLU A 62 15.35 3.48 2.37
CA GLU A 62 16.06 4.75 2.22
C GLU A 62 16.08 5.23 0.77
N ARG A 63 16.09 4.28 -0.18
CA ARG A 63 16.11 4.56 -1.62
C ARG A 63 15.15 3.65 -2.37
N ASP A 64 14.36 4.25 -3.25
CA ASP A 64 13.34 3.54 -4.03
C ASP A 64 13.91 2.45 -4.96
N ASP A 65 15.22 2.48 -5.26
CA ASP A 65 15.90 1.52 -6.11
C ASP A 65 16.69 0.44 -5.36
N ASP A 66 16.70 0.48 -4.02
CA ASP A 66 17.44 -0.50 -3.22
C ASP A 66 16.65 -1.79 -3.03
N ALA A 67 16.85 -2.75 -3.93
CA ALA A 67 16.20 -4.07 -3.86
C ALA A 67 16.44 -4.80 -2.52
N ASN A 68 17.55 -4.50 -1.82
CA ASN A 68 17.82 -5.12 -0.53
C ASN A 68 16.90 -4.58 0.56
N ASP A 69 16.59 -3.27 0.55
CA ASP A 69 15.67 -2.66 1.51
C ASP A 69 14.28 -3.26 1.38
N TYR A 70 13.75 -3.36 0.15
CA TYR A 70 12.47 -4.02 -0.10
C TYR A 70 12.47 -5.49 0.35
N ALA A 71 13.53 -6.23 0.07
CA ALA A 71 13.64 -7.63 0.50
C ALA A 71 13.67 -7.76 2.03
N MET A 72 14.42 -6.89 2.70
CA MET A 72 14.54 -6.85 4.15
C MET A 72 13.21 -6.46 4.81
N VAL A 73 12.56 -5.39 4.33
CA VAL A 73 11.24 -4.95 4.80
C VAL A 73 10.19 -6.05 4.64
N ASN A 74 10.09 -6.65 3.45
CA ASN A 74 9.16 -7.76 3.20
C ASN A 74 9.43 -8.96 4.10
N LYS A 75 10.71 -9.28 4.33
CA LYS A 75 11.08 -10.34 5.27
C LYS A 75 10.65 -10.00 6.70
N ARG A 76 10.86 -8.77 7.17
CA ARG A 76 10.44 -8.31 8.50
C ARG A 76 8.93 -8.37 8.66
N ILE A 77 8.15 -7.95 7.65
CA ILE A 77 6.70 -8.06 7.66
C ILE A 77 6.30 -9.52 7.83
N LYS A 78 6.83 -10.41 6.98
CA LYS A 78 6.51 -11.83 7.00
C LYS A 78 6.85 -12.52 8.32
N ASP A 79 7.99 -12.17 8.91
CA ASP A 79 8.52 -12.86 10.08
C ASP A 79 7.96 -12.30 11.40
N ASN A 80 7.52 -11.03 11.44
CA ASN A 80 7.20 -10.35 12.70
C ASN A 80 5.78 -9.76 12.78
N VAL A 81 5.09 -9.58 11.65
CA VAL A 81 3.70 -9.09 11.67
C VAL A 81 2.75 -10.29 11.69
N SER A 82 1.98 -10.41 12.77
CA SER A 82 1.07 -11.54 12.94
C SER A 82 -0.05 -11.52 11.90
N ALA A 83 -0.55 -12.72 11.55
CA ALA A 83 -1.67 -12.87 10.63
C ALA A 83 -2.93 -12.09 11.09
N GLU A 84 -3.12 -11.94 12.41
CA GLU A 84 -4.20 -11.14 12.98
C GLU A 84 -4.05 -9.65 12.64
N LYS A 85 -2.85 -9.08 12.74
CA LYS A 85 -2.60 -7.68 12.36
C LYS A 85 -2.74 -7.45 10.87
N LEU A 86 -2.21 -8.36 10.05
CA LEU A 86 -2.39 -8.31 8.59
C LEU A 86 -3.88 -8.35 8.23
N ARG A 87 -4.66 -9.19 8.91
CA ARG A 87 -6.12 -9.26 8.75
C ARG A 87 -6.80 -7.97 9.19
N ALA A 88 -6.46 -7.44 10.36
CA ALA A 88 -7.06 -6.22 10.87
C ALA A 88 -6.86 -5.06 9.88
N PHE A 89 -5.64 -4.92 9.35
CA PHE A 89 -5.33 -3.97 8.30
C PHE A 89 -6.15 -4.21 7.02
N ALA A 90 -6.22 -5.45 6.52
CA ALA A 90 -7.03 -5.78 5.35
C ALA A 90 -8.52 -5.49 5.54
N ASN A 91 -9.06 -5.68 6.75
CA ASN A 91 -10.44 -5.33 7.07
C ASN A 91 -10.67 -3.82 7.02
N LEU A 92 -9.69 -3.01 7.44
CA LEU A 92 -9.75 -1.55 7.33
C LEU A 92 -9.73 -1.09 5.87
N LEU A 93 -9.02 -1.80 5.00
CA LEU A 93 -9.05 -1.54 3.55
C LEU A 93 -10.39 -1.91 2.91
N GLY A 94 -11.06 -2.97 3.41
CA GLY A 94 -12.36 -3.42 2.91
C GLY A 94 -12.33 -4.08 1.53
N THR A 95 -11.15 -4.37 0.99
CA THR A 95 -10.94 -4.90 -0.37
C THR A 95 -10.65 -6.40 -0.41
N ILE A 96 -10.51 -7.05 0.74
CA ILE A 96 -10.16 -8.47 0.86
C ILE A 96 -11.31 -9.24 1.52
N PRO A 97 -11.72 -10.41 0.98
CA PRO A 97 -12.70 -11.28 1.64
C PRO A 97 -12.24 -11.74 3.04
N GLN A 98 -13.18 -11.81 3.98
CA GLN A 98 -12.89 -12.10 5.41
C GLN A 98 -12.25 -13.48 5.66
N ASN A 99 -12.44 -14.44 4.75
CA ASN A 99 -11.98 -15.83 4.93
C ASN A 99 -10.64 -16.14 4.24
N GLU A 100 -9.98 -15.15 3.62
CA GLU A 100 -8.77 -15.36 2.80
C GLU A 100 -7.50 -14.95 3.52
N ALA A 101 -6.54 -15.86 3.74
CA ALA A 101 -5.26 -15.51 4.37
C ALA A 101 -4.65 -14.25 3.74
N VAL A 102 -4.12 -13.33 4.56
CA VAL A 102 -3.64 -12.03 4.06
C VAL A 102 -2.13 -12.00 4.12
N ASN A 103 -1.52 -11.61 3.01
CA ASN A 103 -0.11 -11.26 2.93
C ASN A 103 0.02 -9.80 2.50
N ILE A 104 1.10 -9.16 2.93
CA ILE A 104 1.47 -7.82 2.52
C ILE A 104 2.85 -7.89 1.87
N LYS A 105 2.99 -7.22 0.73
CA LYS A 105 4.27 -7.07 0.04
C LYS A 105 4.46 -5.60 -0.33
N VAL A 106 5.55 -5.03 0.15
CA VAL A 106 6.02 -3.71 -0.25
C VAL A 106 6.83 -3.86 -1.54
N VAL A 107 6.51 -3.07 -2.54
CA VAL A 107 7.12 -3.10 -3.86
C VAL A 107 7.43 -1.69 -4.33
N ARG A 108 8.36 -1.56 -5.27
CA ARG A 108 8.73 -0.26 -5.83
C ARG A 108 7.59 0.37 -6.64
N ASN A 109 6.91 -0.46 -7.43
CA ASN A 109 5.81 -0.04 -8.28
C ASN A 109 4.81 -1.20 -8.38
N THR A 110 3.53 -0.90 -8.17
CA THR A 110 2.40 -1.84 -8.26
C THR A 110 2.01 -2.16 -9.70
N ASP A 111 2.39 -1.38 -10.71
CA ASP A 111 2.05 -1.58 -12.12
C ASP A 111 2.33 -3.00 -12.61
N ASN A 112 3.46 -3.57 -12.19
CA ASN A 112 3.92 -4.90 -12.60
C ASN A 112 3.38 -6.04 -11.72
N GLU A 113 2.66 -5.72 -10.65
CA GLU A 113 2.08 -6.72 -9.76
C GLU A 113 0.65 -7.08 -10.22
N PRO A 114 0.22 -8.34 -10.04
CA PRO A 114 -1.10 -8.80 -10.46
C PRO A 114 -2.20 -8.27 -9.55
N GLY A 115 -3.45 -8.43 -9.99
CA GLY A 115 -4.64 -8.14 -9.20
C GLY A 115 -5.31 -6.81 -9.54
N ASP A 116 -6.32 -6.48 -8.75
CA ASP A 116 -7.13 -5.28 -8.92
C ASP A 116 -6.50 -4.11 -8.18
N GLU A 117 -6.51 -2.93 -8.80
CA GLU A 117 -5.98 -1.69 -8.24
C GLU A 117 -7.05 -0.93 -7.44
N TYR A 118 -6.63 -0.36 -6.32
CA TYR A 118 -7.46 0.42 -5.42
C TYR A 118 -6.72 1.66 -4.96
N HIS A 119 -7.47 2.75 -4.78
CA HIS A 119 -6.93 4.00 -4.26
C HIS A 119 -7.25 4.16 -2.78
N PHE A 120 -6.24 4.51 -2.00
CA PHE A 120 -6.41 4.77 -0.58
C PHE A 120 -6.73 6.25 -0.35
N SER A 121 -7.98 6.53 0.02
CA SER A 121 -8.37 7.83 0.57
C SER A 121 -8.43 7.73 2.08
N ARG A 122 -7.55 8.43 2.79
CA ARG A 122 -7.70 8.57 4.24
C ARG A 122 -8.96 9.40 4.49
N SER A 123 -10.04 8.74 4.93
CA SER A 123 -11.19 9.47 5.47
C SER A 123 -10.71 10.19 6.72
N SER A 124 -10.60 11.51 6.64
CA SER A 124 -10.45 12.38 7.81
C SER A 124 -11.65 12.12 8.73
N TYR A 125 -11.44 11.41 9.82
CA TYR A 125 -12.32 11.45 10.99
C TYR A 125 -11.63 12.24 12.08
#